data_AF-A0A8T2SCD3-F1
#
_entry.id   AF-A0A8T2SCD3-F1
#
_cell.length_a   1.000
_cell.length_b   1.000
_cell.length_c   1.000
_cell.angle_alpha   90.00
_cell.angle_beta   90.00
_cell.angle_gamma   90.00
#
_symmetry.space_group_name_H-M   'P 1'
#
loop_
_entity.id
_entity.type
_entity.pdbx_description
1 polymer ?
#
loop_
_entity_poly.entity_id
_entity_poly.type
_entity_poly.pdbx_seq_one_letter_code
_entity_poly.pdbx_strand_id
1 'polypeptide(L)'
;MLPGAFTGEDHAYQTLKANVDSMKLIQVGFTLTNAQGELPMIDGAYCAWQFNIRDFDIATDLYAESSIQLLKSSGIDFERNRREGIDSKRFGSLLIKYNLVRNRKINYICYQGDYDFAYLLKLLTGECMPNTQLEFAQKIHTYFGAICDIRVVQITQFRLRGGLQKFSDMLGVKRVSGTAHQAGSDSLLTSSAYQVLKNTYLHVGTCKGKPNVKPGLARATVF
;
A
#
# COMPACT_ATOMS: atom_id res chain seq x y z
N MET A 1 -0.29 36.90 -9.37
CA MET A 1 -1.38 36.19 -10.11
C MET A 1 -1.08 34.70 -10.02
N LEU A 2 -1.85 33.82 -9.37
CA LEU A 2 -3.10 33.93 -8.61
C LEU A 2 -2.93 33.21 -7.25
N PRO A 3 -3.36 33.80 -6.12
CA PRO A 3 -3.47 33.09 -4.84
C PRO A 3 -4.85 32.42 -4.78
N GLY A 4 -4.90 31.08 -4.69
CA GLY A 4 -6.20 30.39 -4.54
C GLY A 4 -6.29 28.89 -4.80
N ALA A 5 -5.20 28.14 -4.98
CA ALA A 5 -5.26 26.70 -5.31
C ALA A 5 -4.66 25.75 -4.25
N PHE A 6 -4.08 26.24 -3.16
CA PHE A 6 -3.30 25.40 -2.22
C PHE A 6 -4.08 24.87 -1.01
N THR A 7 -5.30 25.35 -0.72
CA THR A 7 -5.95 25.06 0.58
C THR A 7 -6.53 23.65 0.71
N GLY A 8 -6.91 23.01 -0.39
CA GLY A 8 -7.54 21.67 -0.37
C GLY A 8 -6.56 20.52 -0.21
N GLU A 9 -5.41 20.59 -0.88
CA GLU A 9 -4.37 19.55 -0.82
C GLU A 9 -3.64 19.57 0.53
N ASP A 10 -3.32 20.76 1.04
CA ASP A 10 -2.73 20.93 2.36
C ASP A 10 -3.65 20.39 3.46
N HIS A 11 -4.96 20.67 3.38
CA HIS A 11 -5.93 20.16 4.37
C HIS A 11 -6.04 18.62 4.33
N ALA A 12 -6.04 18.01 3.14
CA ALA A 12 -6.05 16.56 2.98
C ALA A 12 -4.80 15.92 3.59
N TYR A 13 -3.62 16.52 3.35
CA TYR A 13 -2.37 16.05 3.95
C TYR A 13 -2.38 16.20 5.47
N GLN A 14 -2.82 17.32 6.02
CA GLN A 14 -2.89 17.50 7.48
C GLN A 14 -3.83 16.49 8.16
N THR A 15 -4.93 16.13 7.50
CA THR A 15 -5.84 15.07 7.98
C THR A 15 -5.14 13.71 7.99
N LEU A 16 -4.46 13.35 6.91
CA LEU A 16 -3.67 12.11 6.83
C LEU A 16 -2.58 12.09 7.90
N LYS A 17 -1.84 13.19 8.06
CA LYS A 17 -0.78 13.35 9.05
C LYS A 17 -1.32 13.10 10.47
N ALA A 18 -2.39 13.79 10.85
CA ALA A 18 -2.99 13.66 12.18
C ALA A 18 -3.46 12.23 12.47
N ASN A 19 -4.09 11.58 11.48
CA ASN A 19 -4.56 10.20 11.60
C ASN A 19 -3.40 9.21 11.74
N VAL A 20 -2.40 9.30 10.85
CA VAL A 20 -1.25 8.39 10.82
C VAL A 20 -0.39 8.55 12.07
N ASP A 21 -0.23 9.76 12.60
CA ASP A 21 0.52 9.99 13.84
C ASP A 21 -0.21 9.40 15.07
N SER A 22 -1.54 9.50 15.11
CA SER A 22 -2.35 9.12 16.28
C SER A 22 -2.73 7.63 16.33
N MET A 23 -2.89 6.99 15.18
CA MET A 23 -3.32 5.59 15.08
C MET A 23 -2.14 4.65 14.82
N LYS A 24 -2.37 3.37 15.10
CA LYS A 24 -1.38 2.32 14.89
C LYS A 24 -1.77 1.40 13.74
N LEU A 25 -0.73 0.95 13.07
CA LEU A 25 -0.78 -0.01 11.98
C LEU A 25 -1.20 -1.39 12.49
N ILE A 26 -2.10 -2.07 11.77
CA ILE A 26 -2.61 -3.40 12.13
C ILE A 26 -2.06 -4.47 11.18
N GLN A 27 -2.03 -4.19 9.87
CA GLN A 27 -1.57 -5.15 8.86
C GLN A 27 -0.82 -4.50 7.69
N VAL A 28 0.15 -5.23 7.15
CA VAL A 28 0.82 -4.90 5.89
C VAL A 28 0.77 -6.10 4.95
N GLY A 29 0.36 -5.86 3.71
CA GLY A 29 0.35 -6.86 2.65
C GLY A 29 1.43 -6.57 1.64
N PHE A 30 2.28 -7.55 1.35
CA PHE A 30 3.22 -7.47 0.23
C PHE A 30 2.94 -8.54 -0.80
N THR A 31 2.75 -8.12 -2.05
CA THR A 31 2.80 -9.02 -3.21
C THR A 31 3.98 -8.64 -4.07
N LEU A 32 4.87 -9.60 -4.31
CA LEU A 32 6.05 -9.43 -5.17
C LEU A 32 5.78 -10.07 -6.52
N THR A 33 6.15 -9.40 -7.61
CA THR A 33 6.16 -10.01 -8.94
C THR A 33 7.39 -9.60 -9.72
N ASN A 34 7.75 -10.37 -10.75
CA ASN A 34 8.65 -9.87 -11.78
C ASN A 34 7.94 -8.89 -12.74
N ALA A 35 8.65 -8.40 -13.75
CA ALA A 35 8.12 -7.47 -14.73
C ALA A 35 6.98 -8.03 -15.60
N GLN A 36 6.86 -9.35 -15.70
CA GLN A 36 5.81 -10.06 -16.43
C GLN A 36 4.55 -10.28 -15.56
N GLY A 37 4.62 -9.95 -14.27
CA GLY A 37 3.52 -10.16 -13.33
C GLY A 37 3.52 -11.55 -12.68
N GLU A 38 4.59 -12.33 -12.86
CA GLU A 38 4.70 -13.67 -12.29
C GLU A 38 5.05 -13.58 -10.81
N LEU A 39 4.32 -14.34 -9.98
CA LEU A 39 4.56 -14.45 -8.54
C LEU A 39 5.78 -15.34 -8.25
N PRO A 40 6.54 -15.07 -7.18
CA PRO A 40 7.56 -15.99 -6.71
C PRO A 40 6.93 -17.32 -6.30
N MET A 41 7.65 -18.40 -6.59
CA MET A 41 7.29 -19.75 -6.17
C MET A 41 8.27 -20.20 -5.08
N ILE A 42 7.74 -20.54 -3.92
CA ILE A 42 8.51 -21.05 -2.78
C ILE A 42 7.89 -22.39 -2.40
N ASP A 43 8.71 -23.44 -2.35
CA ASP A 43 8.29 -24.81 -2.04
C ASP A 43 7.08 -25.30 -2.85
N GLY A 44 7.02 -24.93 -4.13
CA GLY A 44 5.96 -25.32 -5.07
C GLY A 44 4.66 -24.50 -4.97
N ALA A 45 4.62 -23.46 -4.15
CA ALA A 45 3.46 -22.58 -4.00
C ALA A 45 3.77 -21.13 -4.40
N TYR A 46 2.79 -20.46 -5.03
CA TYR A 46 2.89 -19.02 -5.27
C TYR A 46 2.66 -18.23 -3.98
N CYS A 47 3.48 -17.20 -3.75
CA CYS A 47 3.48 -16.47 -2.49
C CYS A 47 3.02 -15.01 -2.63
N ALA A 48 2.15 -14.61 -1.71
CA ALA A 48 1.91 -13.25 -1.29
C ALA A 48 1.93 -13.23 0.24
N TRP A 49 2.35 -12.13 0.84
CA TRP A 49 2.60 -12.05 2.29
C TRP A 49 1.63 -11.11 2.97
N GLN A 50 1.19 -11.52 4.15
CA GLN A 50 0.46 -10.71 5.10
C GLN A 50 1.22 -10.68 6.41
N PHE A 51 1.58 -9.48 6.84
CA PHE A 51 2.29 -9.21 8.07
C PHE A 51 1.31 -8.60 9.06
N ASN A 52 1.05 -9.31 10.16
CA ASN A 52 0.22 -8.83 11.26
C ASN A 52 1.10 -8.11 12.28
N ILE A 53 0.75 -6.88 12.65
CA ILE A 53 1.54 -6.05 13.56
C ILE A 53 0.97 -6.13 14.97
N ARG A 54 1.84 -6.30 15.97
CA ARG A 54 1.42 -6.51 17.37
C ARG A 54 1.15 -5.24 18.17
N ASP A 55 1.56 -4.10 17.63
CA ASP A 55 1.66 -2.86 18.40
C ASP A 55 0.30 -2.26 18.77
N PHE A 56 -0.77 -2.64 18.05
CA PHE A 56 -2.14 -2.19 18.30
C PHE A 56 -2.81 -2.97 19.43
N ASP A 57 -3.42 -2.23 20.36
CA ASP A 57 -4.20 -2.70 21.49
C ASP A 57 -5.59 -2.03 21.46
N ILE A 58 -6.62 -2.84 21.24
CA ILE A 58 -8.02 -2.38 21.20
C ILE A 58 -8.49 -1.75 22.51
N ALA A 59 -7.86 -2.06 23.65
CA ALA A 59 -8.26 -1.52 24.95
C ALA A 59 -7.71 -0.10 25.20
N THR A 60 -6.62 0.28 24.52
CA THR A 60 -5.89 1.52 24.86
C THR A 60 -5.65 2.46 23.69
N ASP A 61 -5.61 1.94 22.46
CA ASP A 61 -5.25 2.73 21.30
C ASP A 61 -6.46 3.41 20.65
N LEU A 62 -6.20 4.52 19.96
CA LEU A 62 -7.21 5.21 19.16
C LEU A 62 -7.53 4.42 17.90
N TYR A 63 -8.81 4.31 17.59
CA TYR A 63 -9.31 3.70 16.37
C TYR A 63 -10.70 4.23 16.01
N ALA A 64 -11.12 4.00 14.77
CA ALA A 64 -12.51 4.18 14.35
C ALA A 64 -13.29 2.88 14.56
N GLU A 65 -14.36 2.92 15.35
CA GLU A 65 -15.17 1.73 15.70
C GLU A 65 -15.67 0.99 14.45
N SER A 66 -16.16 1.73 13.44
CA SER A 66 -16.60 1.15 12.18
C SER A 66 -15.49 0.38 11.45
N SER A 67 -14.24 0.86 11.52
CA SER A 67 -13.10 0.20 10.91
C SER A 67 -12.73 -1.08 11.66
N ILE A 68 -12.78 -1.07 13.00
CA ILE A 68 -12.54 -2.27 13.81
C ILE A 68 -13.60 -3.33 13.54
N GLN A 69 -14.88 -2.96 13.46
CA GLN A 69 -15.95 -3.91 13.16
C GLN A 69 -15.80 -4.53 11.76
N LEU A 70 -15.41 -3.72 10.77
CA LEU A 70 -15.09 -4.20 9.43
C LEU A 70 -13.91 -5.18 9.44
N LEU A 71 -12.83 -4.86 10.15
CA LEU A 71 -11.65 -5.74 10.22
C LEU A 71 -11.97 -7.04 10.97
N LYS A 72 -12.73 -7.00 12.07
CA LYS A 72 -13.21 -8.19 12.78
C LYS A 72 -14.05 -9.08 11.87
N SER A 73 -15.03 -8.50 11.15
CA SER A 73 -15.87 -9.27 10.21
C SER A 73 -15.09 -9.82 9.01
N SER A 74 -13.95 -9.19 8.69
CA SER A 74 -13.02 -9.66 7.66
C SER A 74 -12.02 -10.71 8.18
N GLY A 75 -12.10 -11.10 9.45
CA GLY A 75 -11.32 -12.19 10.05
C GLY A 75 -10.03 -11.75 10.75
N ILE A 76 -9.88 -10.47 11.11
CA ILE A 76 -8.74 -10.01 11.92
C ILE A 76 -8.93 -10.41 13.38
N ASP A 77 -7.97 -11.18 13.89
CA ASP A 77 -7.85 -11.52 15.30
C ASP A 77 -6.86 -10.57 15.98
N PHE A 78 -7.39 -9.52 16.59
CA PHE A 78 -6.60 -8.49 17.27
C PHE A 78 -5.83 -9.01 18.48
N GLU A 79 -6.40 -9.95 19.24
CA GLU A 79 -5.74 -10.54 20.40
C GLU A 79 -4.57 -11.43 19.99
N ARG A 80 -4.77 -12.22 18.93
CA ARG A 80 -3.67 -12.99 18.34
C ARG A 80 -2.60 -12.07 17.75
N ASN A 81 -2.96 -11.01 17.05
CA ASN A 81 -2.00 -10.03 16.54
C ASN A 81 -1.16 -9.46 17.68
N ARG A 82 -1.77 -9.07 18.80
CA ARG A 82 -1.06 -8.56 19.96
C ARG A 82 -0.09 -9.59 20.57
N ARG A 83 -0.51 -10.86 20.69
CA ARG A 83 0.29 -11.93 21.32
C ARG A 83 1.41 -12.46 20.42
N GLU A 84 1.13 -12.62 19.13
CA GLU A 84 1.97 -13.38 18.17
C GLU A 84 2.46 -12.54 17.00
N GLY A 85 1.95 -11.32 16.85
CA GLY A 85 2.28 -10.44 15.73
C GLY A 85 3.70 -9.89 15.75
N ILE A 86 4.02 -9.17 14.70
CA ILE A 86 5.36 -8.67 14.42
C ILE A 86 5.51 -7.29 15.06
N ASP A 87 6.64 -7.10 15.74
CA ASP A 87 7.10 -5.80 16.22
C ASP A 87 7.33 -4.84 15.05
N SER A 88 6.64 -3.68 15.04
CA SER A 88 6.72 -2.76 13.90
C SER A 88 8.13 -2.21 13.66
N LYS A 89 8.89 -1.93 14.73
CA LYS A 89 10.27 -1.41 14.64
C LYS A 89 11.22 -2.43 14.04
N ARG A 90 11.12 -3.68 14.49
CA ARG A 90 11.86 -4.81 13.90
C ARG A 90 11.47 -4.97 12.43
N PHE A 91 10.19 -4.92 12.11
CA PHE A 91 9.71 -5.05 10.73
C PHE A 91 10.32 -3.97 9.83
N GLY A 92 10.24 -2.69 10.22
CA GLY A 92 10.83 -1.58 9.47
C GLY A 92 12.32 -1.72 9.27
N SER A 93 13.04 -2.14 10.31
CA SER A 93 14.49 -2.41 10.23
C SER A 93 14.80 -3.52 9.21
N LEU A 94 13.99 -4.57 9.13
CA LEU A 94 14.17 -5.66 8.17
C LEU A 94 13.85 -5.23 6.73
N LEU A 95 12.83 -4.40 6.52
CA LEU A 95 12.53 -3.85 5.18
C LEU A 95 13.71 -3.07 4.61
N ILE A 96 14.38 -2.27 5.46
CA ILE A 96 15.60 -1.54 5.09
C ILE A 96 16.75 -2.53 4.86
N LYS A 97 17.01 -3.43 5.81
CA LYS A 97 18.12 -4.40 5.74
C LYS A 97 18.09 -5.25 4.48
N TYR A 98 16.90 -5.67 4.05
CA TYR A 98 16.73 -6.51 2.86
C TYR A 98 16.49 -5.72 1.57
N ASN A 99 16.73 -4.40 1.56
CA ASN A 99 16.61 -3.53 0.38
C ASN A 99 15.22 -3.60 -0.29
N LEU A 100 14.17 -3.82 0.51
CA LEU A 100 12.77 -3.73 0.08
C LEU A 100 12.26 -2.30 0.04
N VAL A 101 13.08 -1.33 0.48
CA VAL A 101 12.89 0.12 0.38
C VAL A 101 14.22 0.76 -0.01
N ARG A 102 14.18 2.03 -0.44
CA ARG A 102 15.33 2.81 -0.93
C ARG A 102 16.07 2.12 -2.09
N ASN A 103 15.34 1.31 -2.85
CA ASN A 103 15.88 0.51 -3.93
C ASN A 103 15.23 0.89 -5.25
N ARG A 104 15.96 1.62 -6.10
CA ARG A 104 15.48 2.11 -7.41
C ARG A 104 15.17 1.00 -8.43
N LYS A 105 15.52 -0.26 -8.12
CA LYS A 105 15.17 -1.42 -8.94
C LYS A 105 13.78 -1.97 -8.60
N ILE A 106 13.12 -1.42 -7.59
CA ILE A 106 11.77 -1.80 -7.18
C ILE A 106 10.80 -0.72 -7.65
N ASN A 107 9.73 -1.14 -8.32
CA ASN A 107 8.58 -0.29 -8.60
C ASN A 107 7.44 -0.64 -7.66
N TYR A 108 6.80 0.36 -7.09
CA TYR A 108 5.67 0.14 -6.19
C TYR A 108 4.34 0.34 -6.88
N ILE A 109 3.37 -0.48 -6.49
CA ILE A 109 1.99 -0.37 -6.94
C ILE A 109 1.08 -0.39 -5.73
N CYS A 110 0.06 0.45 -5.77
CA CYS A 110 -0.99 0.54 -4.76
C CYS A 110 -2.34 0.83 -5.41
N TYR A 111 -3.40 0.77 -4.61
CA TYR A 111 -4.71 1.30 -4.94
C TYR A 111 -5.12 2.25 -3.82
N GLN A 112 -5.22 3.55 -4.10
CA GLN A 112 -5.46 4.57 -3.08
C GLN A 112 -4.39 4.60 -1.98
N GLY A 113 -3.11 4.59 -2.36
CA GLY A 113 -2.01 4.25 -1.45
C GLY A 113 -1.53 5.37 -0.51
N ASP A 114 -2.20 6.51 -0.43
CA ASP A 114 -1.71 7.66 0.35
C ASP A 114 -1.45 7.30 1.83
N TYR A 115 -2.44 6.67 2.47
CA TYR A 115 -2.31 6.18 3.84
C TYR A 115 -1.33 5.01 3.94
N ASP A 116 -1.28 4.14 2.92
CA ASP A 116 -0.37 2.99 2.90
C ASP A 116 1.08 3.43 3.02
N PHE A 117 1.50 4.35 2.16
CA PHE A 117 2.87 4.84 2.15
C PHE A 117 3.18 5.76 3.33
N ALA A 118 2.18 6.44 3.89
CA ALA A 118 2.35 7.21 5.11
C ALA A 118 2.65 6.32 6.32
N TYR A 119 1.86 5.25 6.54
CA TYR A 119 2.13 4.29 7.60
C TYR A 119 3.45 3.55 7.40
N LEU A 120 3.78 3.16 6.16
CA LEU A 120 5.09 2.58 5.88
C LEU A 120 6.23 3.56 6.16
N LEU A 121 6.07 4.85 5.81
CA LEU A 121 7.07 5.86 6.12
C LEU A 121 7.25 6.00 7.64
N LYS A 122 6.16 6.15 8.41
CA LYS A 122 6.18 6.19 9.88
C LYS A 122 6.87 4.96 10.47
N LEU A 123 6.58 3.78 9.93
CA LEU A 123 7.19 2.52 10.35
C LEU A 123 8.70 2.47 10.06
N LEU A 124 9.14 3.03 8.94
CA LEU A 124 10.55 3.04 8.53
C LEU A 124 11.38 4.10 9.28
N THR A 125 10.79 5.25 9.60
CA THR A 125 11.48 6.33 10.29
C THR A 125 11.38 6.22 11.81
N GLY A 126 10.28 5.66 12.33
CA GLY A 126 9.95 5.74 13.75
C GLY A 126 9.65 7.15 14.25
N GLU A 127 9.42 8.10 13.32
CA GLU A 127 9.18 9.52 13.57
C GLU A 127 7.72 9.89 13.28
N CYS A 128 7.27 11.02 13.81
CA CYS A 128 6.04 11.65 13.35
C CYS A 128 6.12 11.99 11.85
N MET A 129 4.96 12.03 11.20
CA MET A 129 4.82 12.41 9.81
C MET A 129 5.34 13.83 9.55
N PRO A 130 5.91 14.12 8.36
CA PRO A 130 6.45 15.45 8.03
C PRO A 130 5.43 16.58 8.21
N ASN A 131 5.89 17.82 8.43
CA ASN A 131 4.97 18.92 8.71
C ASN A 131 4.29 19.45 7.45
N THR A 132 4.94 19.29 6.29
CA THR A 132 4.41 19.75 5.00
C THR A 132 4.24 18.59 4.01
N GLN A 133 3.28 18.73 3.10
CA GLN A 133 3.06 17.77 2.02
C GLN A 133 4.29 17.64 1.10
N LEU A 134 5.04 18.74 0.91
CA LEU A 134 6.27 18.74 0.12
C LEU A 134 7.35 17.86 0.75
N GLU A 135 7.61 18.00 2.04
CA GLU A 135 8.57 17.15 2.77
C GLU A 135 8.14 15.68 2.75
N PHE A 136 6.84 15.43 2.90
CA PHE A 136 6.27 14.09 2.77
C PHE A 136 6.55 13.49 1.39
N ALA A 137 6.22 14.21 0.31
CA ALA A 137 6.48 13.76 -1.05
C ALA A 137 7.97 13.48 -1.30
N GLN A 138 8.87 14.31 -0.76
CA GLN A 138 10.33 14.10 -0.84
C GLN A 138 10.78 12.84 -0.10
N LYS A 139 10.26 12.60 1.12
CA LYS A 139 10.54 11.36 1.87
C LYS A 139 9.98 10.14 1.14
N ILE A 140 8.75 10.19 0.63
CA ILE A 140 8.15 9.11 -0.15
C ILE A 140 9.01 8.78 -1.38
N HIS A 141 9.43 9.79 -2.14
CA HIS A 141 10.31 9.58 -3.29
C HIS A 141 11.67 8.95 -2.89
N THR A 142 12.22 9.35 -1.75
CA THR A 142 13.49 8.81 -1.24
C THR A 142 13.39 7.33 -0.86
N TYR A 143 12.29 6.94 -0.21
CA TYR A 143 12.09 5.57 0.28
C TYR A 143 11.50 4.62 -0.76
N PHE A 144 10.62 5.08 -1.63
CA PHE A 144 9.86 4.21 -2.53
C PHE A 144 10.08 4.51 -4.02
N GLY A 145 10.74 5.62 -4.36
CA GLY A 145 11.02 5.95 -5.76
C GLY A 145 9.73 6.17 -6.56
N ALA A 146 9.51 5.34 -7.57
CA ALA A 146 8.32 5.41 -8.42
C ALA A 146 7.18 4.55 -7.87
N ILE A 147 6.02 5.18 -7.66
CA ILE A 147 4.78 4.55 -7.23
C ILE A 147 3.74 4.69 -8.34
N CYS A 148 3.06 3.60 -8.66
CA CYS A 148 1.92 3.58 -9.57
C CYS A 148 0.64 3.30 -8.76
N ASP A 149 -0.20 4.31 -8.58
CA ASP A 149 -1.52 4.14 -7.99
C ASP A 149 -2.54 3.81 -9.09
N ILE A 150 -3.04 2.57 -9.11
CA ILE A 150 -3.99 2.13 -10.14
C ILE A 150 -5.39 2.73 -9.98
N ARG A 151 -5.71 3.34 -8.83
CA ARG A 151 -6.92 4.15 -8.67
C ARG A 151 -6.89 5.40 -9.55
N VAL A 152 -5.71 5.99 -9.76
CA VAL A 152 -5.57 7.13 -10.68
C VAL A 152 -5.97 6.70 -12.09
N VAL A 153 -5.55 5.51 -12.53
CA VAL A 153 -5.94 4.95 -13.84
C VAL A 153 -7.46 4.73 -13.89
N GLN A 154 -8.06 4.13 -12.87
CA GLN A 154 -9.52 3.94 -12.77
C GLN A 154 -10.29 5.25 -12.94
N ILE A 155 -9.87 6.31 -12.24
CA ILE A 155 -10.59 7.59 -12.25
C ILE A 155 -10.33 8.36 -13.55
N THR A 156 -9.09 8.42 -14.02
CA THR A 156 -8.70 9.29 -15.14
C THR A 156 -8.99 8.66 -16.50
N GLN A 157 -8.75 7.35 -16.66
CA GLN A 157 -8.90 6.65 -17.94
C GLN A 157 -10.29 6.04 -18.07
N PHE A 158 -10.79 5.38 -17.01
CA PHE A 158 -12.08 4.71 -17.05
C PHE A 158 -13.25 5.60 -16.57
N ARG A 159 -12.97 6.76 -15.94
CA ARG A 159 -13.98 7.64 -15.33
C ARG A 159 -14.89 6.90 -14.34
N LEU A 160 -14.36 5.87 -13.70
CA LEU A 160 -15.09 5.03 -12.74
C LEU A 160 -14.80 5.47 -11.31
N ARG A 161 -15.80 5.26 -10.45
CA ARG A 161 -15.69 5.40 -9.00
C ARG A 161 -16.05 4.08 -8.34
N GLY A 162 -15.40 3.77 -7.22
CA GLY A 162 -15.67 2.53 -6.47
C GLY A 162 -14.45 2.06 -5.69
N GLY A 163 -14.57 0.89 -5.08
CA GLY A 163 -13.46 0.21 -4.40
C GLY A 163 -12.72 -0.76 -5.32
N LEU A 164 -11.57 -1.24 -4.84
CA LEU A 164 -10.67 -2.15 -5.56
C LEU A 164 -11.40 -3.41 -6.08
N GLN A 165 -12.30 -3.99 -5.29
CA GLN A 165 -13.03 -5.19 -5.69
C GLN A 165 -13.87 -4.93 -6.95
N LYS A 166 -14.72 -3.90 -6.93
CA LYS A 166 -15.55 -3.52 -8.08
C LYS A 166 -14.71 -3.20 -9.31
N PHE A 167 -13.57 -2.53 -9.12
CA PHE A 167 -12.67 -2.22 -10.22
C PHE A 167 -12.03 -3.49 -10.81
N SER A 168 -11.62 -4.43 -9.96
CA SER A 168 -11.03 -5.70 -10.37
C SER A 168 -12.05 -6.58 -11.10
N ASP A 169 -13.30 -6.64 -10.61
CA ASP A 169 -14.38 -7.39 -11.25
C ASP A 169 -14.65 -6.88 -12.68
N MET A 170 -14.62 -5.56 -12.88
CA MET A 170 -14.74 -4.93 -14.21
C MET A 170 -13.60 -5.33 -15.14
N LEU A 171 -12.38 -5.40 -14.62
CA LEU A 171 -11.20 -5.86 -15.35
C LEU A 171 -11.20 -7.39 -15.59
N GLY A 172 -12.22 -8.12 -15.15
CA GLY A 172 -12.29 -9.57 -15.24
C GLY A 172 -11.33 -10.28 -14.27
N VAL A 173 -10.79 -9.57 -13.28
CA VAL A 173 -9.85 -10.08 -12.28
C VAL A 173 -10.62 -10.52 -11.04
N LYS A 174 -10.51 -11.81 -10.72
CA LYS A 174 -11.08 -12.38 -9.50
C LYS A 174 -10.06 -12.42 -8.37
N ARG A 175 -10.55 -12.34 -7.14
CA ARG A 175 -9.74 -12.62 -5.94
C ARG A 175 -9.47 -14.13 -5.87
N VAL A 176 -8.21 -14.51 -6.01
CA VAL A 176 -7.79 -15.92 -6.12
C VAL A 176 -7.43 -16.56 -4.78
N SER A 177 -7.11 -15.75 -3.76
CA SER A 177 -6.75 -16.22 -2.42
C SER A 177 -6.99 -15.14 -1.38
N GLY A 178 -7.28 -15.55 -0.14
CA GLY A 178 -7.52 -14.68 1.01
C GLY A 178 -8.86 -13.95 0.99
N THR A 179 -9.11 -13.18 2.05
CA THR A 179 -10.37 -12.44 2.28
C THR A 179 -10.22 -10.98 1.88
N ALA A 180 -11.28 -10.35 1.36
CA ALA A 180 -11.29 -8.90 1.15
C ALA A 180 -11.05 -8.14 2.47
N HIS A 181 -10.46 -6.95 2.40
CA HIS A 181 -10.10 -6.16 3.58
C HIS A 181 -9.06 -6.82 4.50
N GLN A 182 -8.28 -7.76 3.96
CA GLN A 182 -7.03 -8.21 4.54
C GLN A 182 -5.87 -7.86 3.62
N ALA A 183 -4.79 -7.32 4.21
CA ALA A 183 -3.77 -6.59 3.45
C ALA A 183 -3.08 -7.47 2.39
N GLY A 184 -2.77 -8.72 2.72
CA GLY A 184 -2.12 -9.64 1.78
C GLY A 184 -2.99 -9.92 0.56
N SER A 185 -4.27 -10.22 0.81
CA SER A 185 -5.27 -10.50 -0.22
C SER A 185 -5.52 -9.29 -1.13
N ASP A 186 -5.64 -8.10 -0.56
CA ASP A 186 -5.85 -6.87 -1.31
C ASP A 186 -4.60 -6.43 -2.09
N SER A 187 -3.40 -6.68 -1.56
CA SER A 187 -2.15 -6.46 -2.30
C SER A 187 -2.05 -7.38 -3.53
N LEU A 188 -2.54 -8.62 -3.42
CA LEU A 188 -2.58 -9.58 -4.53
C LEU A 188 -3.64 -9.21 -5.55
N LEU A 189 -4.83 -8.78 -5.12
CA LEU A 189 -5.86 -8.32 -6.05
C LEU A 189 -5.43 -7.05 -6.80
N THR A 190 -4.85 -6.09 -6.09
CA THR A 190 -4.17 -4.92 -6.67
C THR A 190 -3.11 -5.35 -7.67
N SER A 191 -2.40 -6.44 -7.34
CA SER A 191 -1.35 -6.97 -8.19
C SER A 191 -1.88 -7.42 -9.56
N SER A 192 -2.90 -8.28 -9.52
CA SER A 192 -3.53 -8.86 -10.69
C SER A 192 -4.24 -7.78 -11.54
N ALA A 193 -4.93 -6.83 -10.90
CA ALA A 193 -5.58 -5.71 -11.59
C ALA A 193 -4.58 -4.86 -12.38
N TYR A 194 -3.45 -4.49 -11.75
CA TYR A 194 -2.40 -3.76 -12.45
C TYR A 194 -1.85 -4.53 -13.65
N GLN A 195 -1.70 -5.85 -13.56
CA GLN A 195 -1.14 -6.63 -14.66
C GLN A 195 -2.06 -6.62 -15.88
N VAL A 196 -3.38 -6.68 -15.68
CA VAL A 196 -4.37 -6.49 -16.76
C VAL A 196 -4.28 -5.07 -17.31
N LEU A 197 -4.22 -4.04 -16.44
CA LEU A 197 -4.09 -2.66 -16.88
C LEU A 197 -2.85 -2.44 -17.74
N LYS A 198 -1.71 -2.99 -17.30
CA LYS A 198 -0.43 -2.92 -17.99
C LYS A 198 -0.48 -3.55 -19.37
N ASN A 199 -1.11 -4.71 -19.50
CA ASN A 199 -1.14 -5.46 -20.74
C ASN A 199 -2.15 -4.92 -21.75
N THR A 200 -3.25 -4.33 -21.28
CA THR A 200 -4.40 -3.97 -22.14
C THR A 200 -4.52 -2.46 -22.41
N TYR A 201 -4.12 -1.61 -21.46
CA TYR A 201 -4.44 -0.17 -21.50
C TYR A 201 -3.22 0.74 -21.38
N LEU A 202 -2.15 0.30 -20.71
CA LEU A 202 -0.93 1.07 -20.56
C LEU A 202 0.06 0.72 -21.68
N HIS A 203 -0.29 1.00 -22.93
CA HIS A 203 0.66 0.96 -24.03
C HIS A 203 1.52 2.22 -24.01
N VAL A 204 2.83 2.04 -23.78
CA VAL A 204 3.93 2.98 -24.05
C VAL A 204 3.73 4.41 -23.48
N GLY A 205 4.29 4.68 -22.30
CA GLY A 205 4.68 6.06 -21.92
C GLY A 205 4.01 6.69 -20.71
N THR A 206 3.13 6.01 -19.98
CA THR A 206 2.42 6.62 -18.82
C THR A 206 3.13 6.45 -17.47
N CYS A 207 4.18 5.63 -17.40
CA CYS A 207 5.10 5.63 -16.25
C CYS A 207 6.36 6.42 -16.64
N LYS A 208 6.51 7.66 -16.19
CA LYS A 208 7.75 8.42 -16.38
C LYS A 208 8.90 7.75 -15.63
N GLY A 209 9.74 7.01 -16.36
CA GLY A 209 10.96 6.37 -15.88
C GLY A 209 11.46 5.34 -16.90
N LYS A 210 12.65 5.58 -17.48
CA LYS A 210 13.21 4.87 -18.65
C LYS A 210 13.07 3.33 -18.58
N PRO A 211 12.75 2.65 -19.70
CA PRO A 211 12.87 1.20 -19.79
C PRO A 211 14.35 0.87 -20.03
N ASN A 212 15.01 0.23 -19.06
CA ASN A 212 16.14 -0.70 -19.25
C ASN A 212 16.84 -1.01 -17.93
N VAL A 213 16.11 -1.62 -17.00
CA VAL A 213 16.63 -2.53 -15.96
C VAL A 213 15.47 -3.46 -15.63
N LYS A 214 15.64 -4.79 -15.62
CA LYS A 214 14.58 -5.72 -15.17
C LYS A 214 14.24 -5.45 -13.70
N PRO A 215 13.09 -4.83 -13.35
CA PRO A 215 12.75 -4.51 -11.97
C PRO A 215 11.82 -5.58 -11.39
N GLY A 216 11.99 -5.89 -10.10
CA GLY A 216 10.94 -6.56 -9.32
C GLY A 216 9.89 -5.52 -8.94
N LEU A 217 8.61 -5.89 -8.96
CA LEU A 217 7.54 -5.05 -8.43
C LEU A 217 7.24 -5.48 -7.00
N ALA A 218 7.26 -4.54 -6.06
CA ALA A 218 6.83 -4.77 -4.69
C ALA A 218 5.57 -3.94 -4.43
N ARG A 219 4.50 -4.57 -3.97
CA ARG A 219 3.19 -3.92 -3.84
C ARG A 219 2.79 -3.90 -2.39
N ALA A 220 2.40 -2.76 -1.86
CA ALA A 220 2.00 -2.62 -0.47
C ALA A 220 0.51 -2.26 -0.38
N THR A 221 -0.19 -2.92 0.52
CA THR A 221 -1.50 -2.47 1.02
C THR A 221 -1.42 -2.51 2.54
N VAL A 222 -1.98 -1.51 3.21
CA VAL A 222 -1.79 -1.31 4.64
C VAL A 222 -3.14 -0.99 5.29
N PHE A 223 -3.42 -1.65 6.41
CA PHE A 223 -4.62 -1.42 7.22
C PHE A 223 -4.24 -1.03 8.65
#